data_AF-T1FHV4-F1
#
_entry.id   AF-T1FHV4-F1
#
_cell.length_a   1.000
_cell.length_b   1.000
_cell.length_c   1.000
_cell.angle_alpha   90.00
_cell.angle_beta   90.00
_cell.angle_gamma   90.00
#
_symmetry.space_group_name_H-M   'P 1'
#
loop_
_entity.id
_entity.type
_entity.pdbx_description
1 polymer ?
#
loop_
_entity_poly.entity_id
_entity_poly.type
_entity_poly.pdbx_seq_one_letter_code
_entity_poly.pdbx_strand_id
1 'polypeptide(L)'
;MGANHDGDNGNNCRYEDQFLMAWKNDPGSGVNNLHTFSPCSINYFDDTVQRLDTAMKDKNCLKVSARDNGEFAEHLKTLPGQKFSVDQQCQFVFGPGSYFCSAGEESDEKVCEEMFCKNLDEGQCKGGKMYRAYDGTPCGNKRWCMGGKCVADSNAPTGRGQFVKFLKILKMVILEL
;
A
#
# COMPACT_ATOMS: atom_id res chain seq x y z
N MET A 1 0.72 -15.26 -13.87
CA MET A 1 -0.51 -16.08 -14.02
C MET A 1 -1.18 -15.88 -15.38
N GLY A 2 -0.43 -15.57 -16.45
CA GLY A 2 -0.96 -15.57 -17.83
C GLY A 2 -1.89 -14.41 -18.24
N ALA A 3 -2.15 -13.43 -17.38
CA ALA A 3 -2.95 -12.26 -17.75
C ALA A 3 -2.18 -11.29 -18.66
N ASN A 4 -2.85 -10.84 -19.72
CA ASN A 4 -2.41 -9.71 -20.52
C ASN A 4 -2.70 -8.39 -19.79
N HIS A 5 -2.06 -7.31 -20.25
CA HIS A 5 -2.38 -5.99 -19.72
C HIS A 5 -3.83 -5.58 -20.05
N ASP A 6 -4.47 -4.83 -19.16
CA ASP A 6 -5.74 -4.16 -19.42
C ASP A 6 -5.52 -3.09 -20.49
N GLY A 7 -6.40 -3.05 -21.48
CA GLY A 7 -6.35 -2.14 -22.63
C GLY A 7 -5.41 -2.56 -23.76
N ASP A 8 -4.80 -3.75 -23.68
CA ASP A 8 -3.91 -4.28 -24.73
C ASP A 8 -4.58 -5.34 -25.62
N ASN A 9 -4.26 -5.33 -26.93
CA ASN A 9 -4.51 -6.41 -27.90
C ASN A 9 -5.86 -7.17 -27.78
N GLY A 10 -6.98 -6.46 -27.71
CA GLY A 10 -8.33 -7.06 -27.66
C GLY A 10 -8.83 -7.42 -26.26
N ASN A 11 -8.05 -7.14 -25.21
CA ASN A 11 -8.55 -7.06 -23.84
C ASN A 11 -9.51 -5.87 -23.72
N ASN A 12 -10.75 -6.13 -23.29
CA ASN A 12 -11.82 -5.13 -23.22
C ASN A 12 -11.84 -4.34 -21.91
N CYS A 13 -11.04 -4.70 -20.91
CA CYS A 13 -10.83 -3.84 -19.75
C CYS A 13 -10.04 -2.60 -20.15
N ARG A 14 -10.42 -1.44 -19.61
CA ARG A 14 -9.81 -0.16 -19.95
C ARG A 14 -8.57 0.07 -19.11
N TYR A 15 -7.49 0.55 -19.72
CA TYR A 15 -6.29 0.91 -18.96
C TYR A 15 -6.55 2.16 -18.08
N GLU A 16 -7.47 3.05 -18.47
CA GLU A 16 -7.84 4.24 -17.69
C GLU A 16 -8.51 3.92 -16.35
N ASP A 17 -8.99 2.69 -16.16
CA ASP A 17 -9.51 2.25 -14.86
C ASP A 17 -8.38 1.99 -13.85
N GLN A 18 -7.12 1.99 -14.30
CA GLN A 18 -5.90 1.96 -13.47
C GLN A 18 -5.87 0.79 -12.48
N PHE A 19 -6.31 -0.40 -12.90
CA PHE A 19 -6.05 -1.65 -12.19
C PHE A 19 -4.58 -2.06 -12.30
N LEU A 20 -4.12 -2.97 -11.45
CA LEU A 20 -2.71 -3.39 -11.35
C LEU A 20 -2.09 -3.84 -12.69
N MET A 21 -2.92 -4.36 -13.62
CA MET A 21 -2.46 -4.85 -14.93
C MET A 21 -2.68 -3.84 -16.07
N ALA A 22 -3.01 -2.58 -15.80
CA ALA A 22 -3.08 -1.55 -16.85
C ALA A 22 -1.78 -1.46 -17.65
N TRP A 23 -1.86 -1.43 -18.99
CA TRP A 23 -0.65 -1.39 -19.83
C TRP A 23 0.14 -0.08 -19.67
N LYS A 24 -0.52 0.97 -19.17
CA LYS A 24 0.05 2.29 -18.89
C LYS A 24 -0.50 2.84 -17.57
N ASN A 25 0.41 3.36 -16.76
CA ASN A 25 0.05 4.20 -15.61
C ASN A 25 -0.35 5.60 -16.10
N ASP A 26 -1.50 6.09 -15.63
CA ASP A 26 -2.02 7.43 -15.86
C ASP A 26 -2.35 8.11 -14.52
N PRO A 27 -1.34 8.72 -13.87
CA PRO A 27 -1.52 9.46 -12.63
C PRO A 27 -2.50 10.64 -12.75
N GLY A 28 -2.78 11.13 -13.96
CA GLY A 28 -3.69 12.24 -14.22
C GLY A 28 -5.18 11.84 -14.28
N SER A 29 -5.48 10.55 -14.36
CA SER A 29 -6.86 10.03 -14.44
C SER A 29 -7.68 10.27 -13.17
N GLY A 30 -7.02 10.46 -12.02
CA GLY A 30 -7.66 10.58 -10.70
C GLY A 30 -8.27 9.27 -10.17
N VAL A 31 -8.14 8.18 -10.94
CA VAL A 31 -8.52 6.81 -10.59
C VAL A 31 -7.30 6.07 -10.03
N ASN A 32 -7.48 5.30 -8.95
CA ASN A 32 -6.40 4.50 -8.39
C ASN A 32 -6.90 3.11 -7.95
N ASN A 33 -6.92 2.17 -8.88
CA ASN A 33 -7.19 0.76 -8.61
C ASN A 33 -5.92 -0.08 -8.67
N LEU A 34 -4.73 0.53 -8.60
CA LEU A 34 -3.43 -0.16 -8.80
C LEU A 34 -3.12 -1.22 -7.72
N HIS A 35 -3.97 -1.31 -6.70
CA HIS A 35 -3.90 -2.27 -5.62
C HIS A 35 -4.87 -3.46 -5.79
N THR A 36 -5.60 -3.52 -6.90
CA THR A 36 -6.54 -4.60 -7.23
C THR A 36 -6.42 -4.99 -8.70
N PHE A 37 -6.84 -6.22 -9.02
CA PHE A 37 -6.87 -6.73 -10.38
C PHE A 37 -8.20 -6.38 -11.06
N SER A 38 -8.17 -6.14 -12.37
CA SER A 38 -9.37 -5.95 -13.17
C SER A 38 -10.17 -7.26 -13.29
N PRO A 39 -11.46 -7.19 -13.65
CA PRO A 39 -12.23 -8.39 -14.00
C PRO A 39 -11.58 -9.22 -15.12
N CYS A 40 -10.94 -8.57 -16.10
CA CYS A 40 -10.25 -9.28 -17.18
C CYS A 40 -9.04 -10.05 -16.67
N SER A 41 -8.22 -9.42 -15.82
CA SER A 41 -7.08 -10.08 -15.17
C SER A 41 -7.51 -11.30 -14.36
N ILE A 42 -8.60 -11.17 -13.61
CA ILE A 42 -9.19 -12.27 -12.83
C ILE A 42 -9.62 -13.42 -13.76
N ASN A 43 -10.31 -13.13 -14.86
CA ASN A 43 -10.70 -14.14 -15.84
C ASN A 43 -9.49 -14.89 -16.42
N TYR A 44 -8.41 -14.18 -16.77
CA TYR A 44 -7.17 -14.83 -17.24
C TYR A 44 -6.54 -15.75 -16.18
N PHE A 45 -6.57 -15.35 -14.91
CA PHE A 45 -6.05 -16.16 -13.81
C PHE A 45 -6.88 -17.42 -13.64
N ASP A 46 -8.21 -17.30 -13.66
CA ASP A 46 -9.14 -18.42 -13.55
C ASP A 46 -8.97 -19.40 -14.71
N ASP A 47 -8.94 -18.91 -15.96
CA ASP A 47 -8.68 -19.72 -17.15
C ASP A 47 -7.32 -20.44 -17.07
N THR A 48 -6.29 -19.74 -16.56
CA THR A 48 -4.97 -20.33 -16.39
C THR A 48 -5.00 -21.46 -15.36
N VAL A 49 -5.64 -21.27 -14.21
CA VAL A 49 -5.76 -22.31 -13.17
C VAL A 49 -6.56 -23.50 -13.70
N GLN A 50 -7.70 -23.26 -14.36
CA GLN A 50 -8.53 -24.32 -14.95
C GLN A 50 -7.79 -25.11 -16.02
N ARG A 51 -7.02 -24.44 -16.89
CA ARG A 51 -6.20 -25.10 -17.91
C ARG A 51 -5.08 -25.93 -17.28
N LEU A 52 -4.41 -25.43 -16.24
CA LEU A 52 -3.42 -26.21 -15.52
C LEU A 52 -4.04 -27.46 -14.88
N ASP A 53 -5.26 -27.36 -14.36
CA ASP A 53 -5.97 -28.50 -13.75
C ASP A 53 -6.38 -29.56 -14.75
N THR A 54 -6.92 -29.13 -15.90
CA THR A 54 -7.51 -30.03 -16.89
C THR A 54 -6.49 -30.58 -17.87
N ALA A 55 -5.55 -29.75 -18.34
CA ALA A 55 -4.61 -30.13 -19.40
C ALA A 55 -3.34 -30.82 -18.87
N MET A 56 -2.94 -30.56 -17.62
CA MET A 56 -1.60 -30.96 -17.13
C MET A 56 -1.57 -32.29 -16.36
N LYS A 57 -2.65 -33.09 -16.31
CA LYS A 57 -2.71 -34.45 -15.70
C LYS A 57 -1.95 -34.54 -14.36
N ASP A 58 -2.48 -33.89 -13.33
CA ASP A 58 -1.94 -33.87 -11.96
C ASP A 58 -0.59 -33.13 -11.77
N LYS A 59 -0.14 -32.34 -12.75
CA LYS A 59 1.08 -31.53 -12.66
C LYS A 59 0.83 -30.04 -12.34
N ASN A 60 -0.37 -29.68 -11.86
CA ASN A 60 -0.59 -28.31 -11.39
C ASN A 60 0.16 -28.08 -10.07
N CYS A 61 1.33 -27.43 -10.15
CA CYS A 61 2.15 -27.14 -8.98
C CYS A 61 1.52 -26.13 -8.02
N LEU A 62 0.47 -25.40 -8.41
CA LEU A 62 -0.27 -24.49 -7.54
C LEU A 62 -1.19 -25.22 -6.56
N LYS A 63 -1.52 -26.49 -6.81
CA LYS A 63 -2.31 -27.33 -5.90
C LYS A 63 -1.50 -27.87 -4.72
N VAL A 64 -0.18 -27.85 -4.83
CA VAL A 64 0.69 -28.28 -3.74
C VAL A 64 0.94 -27.08 -2.85
N SER A 65 0.33 -27.06 -1.67
CA SER A 65 0.70 -26.09 -0.65
C SER A 65 2.18 -26.28 -0.33
N ALA A 66 2.94 -25.18 -0.36
CA ALA A 66 4.27 -25.18 0.22
C ALA A 66 4.17 -25.65 1.68
N ARG A 67 5.15 -26.41 2.16
CA ARG A 67 5.24 -26.74 3.59
C ARG A 67 5.44 -25.41 4.33
N ASP A 68 4.37 -24.91 4.95
CA ASP A 68 4.48 -23.81 5.88
C ASP A 68 5.08 -24.36 7.18
N ASN A 69 6.38 -24.13 7.35
CA ASN A 69 7.13 -24.41 8.57
C ASN A 69 6.96 -23.29 9.61
N GLY A 70 6.09 -22.31 9.36
CA GLY A 70 5.87 -21.15 10.21
C GLY A 70 6.92 -20.05 10.05
N GLU A 71 7.87 -20.18 9.12
CA GLU A 71 8.93 -19.18 8.88
C GLU A 71 8.35 -17.81 8.54
N PHE A 72 7.24 -17.77 7.80
CA PHE A 72 6.59 -16.52 7.41
C PHE A 72 5.62 -15.98 8.47
N ALA A 73 5.20 -16.80 9.44
CA ALA A 73 4.18 -16.41 10.41
C ALA A 73 4.60 -15.18 11.22
N GLU A 74 5.88 -15.09 11.60
CA GLU A 74 6.41 -13.92 12.31
C GLU A 74 6.33 -12.64 11.45
N HIS A 75 6.62 -12.75 10.16
CA HIS A 75 6.61 -11.61 9.25
C HIS A 75 5.21 -11.04 8.99
N LEU A 76 4.16 -11.86 9.19
CA LEU A 76 2.76 -11.50 9.01
C LEU A 76 2.10 -10.88 10.26
N LYS A 77 2.74 -10.96 11.44
CA LYS A 77 2.19 -10.39 12.69
C LYS A 77 2.12 -8.87 12.70
N THR A 78 2.95 -8.22 11.90
CA THR A 78 3.11 -6.76 11.90
C THR A 78 2.88 -6.21 10.51
N LEU A 79 1.96 -5.27 10.38
CA LEU A 79 1.63 -4.66 9.10
C LEU A 79 2.76 -3.72 8.63
N PRO A 80 2.96 -3.52 7.31
CA PRO A 80 4.06 -2.69 6.82
C PRO A 80 4.04 -1.25 7.35
N GLY A 81 2.86 -0.65 7.54
CA GLY A 81 2.72 0.69 8.12
C GLY A 81 3.00 0.78 9.63
N GLN A 82 3.02 -0.37 10.32
CA GLN A 82 3.52 -0.46 11.70
C GLN A 82 5.06 -0.61 11.74
N LYS A 83 5.66 -1.19 10.69
CA LYS A 83 7.13 -1.35 10.55
C LYS A 83 7.80 -0.07 10.04
N PHE A 84 7.16 0.62 9.11
CA PHE A 84 7.71 1.79 8.42
C PHE A 84 6.80 2.99 8.65
N SER A 85 7.34 4.00 9.34
CA SER A 85 6.66 5.29 9.50
C SER A 85 6.35 5.95 8.16
N VAL A 86 5.35 6.83 8.13
CA VAL A 86 4.98 7.55 6.90
C VAL A 86 6.16 8.33 6.28
N ASP A 87 7.09 8.85 7.09
CA ASP A 87 8.32 9.47 6.58
C ASP A 87 9.24 8.46 5.87
N GLN A 88 9.37 7.24 6.38
CA GLN A 88 10.15 6.20 5.71
C GLN A 88 9.48 5.76 4.42
N GLN A 89 8.15 5.72 4.39
CA GLN A 89 7.39 5.46 3.16
C GLN A 89 7.65 6.55 2.12
N CYS A 90 7.71 7.83 2.53
CA CYS A 90 8.18 8.91 1.65
C CYS A 90 9.60 8.65 1.13
N GLN A 91 10.53 8.24 2.00
CA GLN A 91 11.91 7.97 1.60
C GLN A 91 12.06 6.84 0.58
N PHE A 92 11.21 5.81 0.66
CA PHE A 92 11.19 4.73 -0.33
C PHE A 92 10.74 5.18 -1.71
N VAL A 93 9.83 6.17 -1.78
CA VAL A 93 9.23 6.64 -3.03
C VAL A 93 9.98 7.84 -3.63
N PHE A 94 10.32 8.83 -2.79
CA PHE A 94 10.85 10.13 -3.20
C PHE A 94 12.34 10.33 -2.83
N GLY A 95 12.97 9.30 -2.24
CA GLY A 95 14.39 9.28 -1.93
C GLY A 95 14.75 9.80 -0.53
N PRO A 96 16.03 9.68 -0.14
CA PRO A 96 16.51 10.05 1.18
C PRO A 96 16.22 11.51 1.53
N GLY A 97 15.82 11.77 2.78
CA GLY A 97 15.52 13.13 3.27
C GLY A 97 14.10 13.61 3.02
N SER A 98 13.31 12.88 2.23
CA SER A 98 11.88 13.18 2.07
C SER A 98 11.09 12.80 3.32
N TYR A 99 10.00 13.55 3.57
CA TYR A 99 9.14 13.37 4.72
C TYR A 99 7.68 13.64 4.37
N PHE A 100 6.77 13.16 5.21
CA PHE A 100 5.34 13.31 4.99
C PHE A 100 4.91 14.78 5.10
N CYS A 101 4.10 15.21 4.13
CA CYS A 101 3.50 16.53 4.10
C CYS A 101 2.00 16.42 4.23
N SER A 102 1.45 16.92 5.34
CA SER A 102 0.00 17.14 5.45
C SER A 102 -0.38 18.31 4.55
N ALA A 103 -1.21 18.07 3.54
CA ALA A 103 -1.75 19.11 2.66
C ALA A 103 -2.84 19.95 3.36
N GLY A 104 -2.48 20.61 4.47
CA GLY A 104 -3.38 21.43 5.29
C GLY A 104 -3.75 20.80 6.65
N GLU A 105 -4.62 21.49 7.39
CA GLU A 105 -5.09 21.08 8.72
C GLU A 105 -6.13 19.93 8.69
N GLU A 106 -6.64 19.58 7.49
CA GLU A 106 -7.64 18.53 7.30
C GLU A 106 -7.01 17.16 7.00
N SER A 107 -6.61 16.56 8.11
CA SER A 107 -6.62 15.13 8.42
C SER A 107 -5.49 14.23 7.89
N ASP A 108 -4.71 13.72 8.84
CA ASP A 108 -3.93 12.48 8.75
C ASP A 108 -4.77 11.30 8.18
N GLU A 109 -6.09 11.40 8.14
CA GLU A 109 -6.99 10.38 7.61
C GLU A 109 -6.84 10.18 6.09
N LYS A 110 -6.62 11.27 5.34
CA LYS A 110 -6.44 11.22 3.88
C LYS A 110 -5.15 10.50 3.47
N VAL A 111 -4.18 10.33 4.37
CA VAL A 111 -2.92 9.64 4.08
C VAL A 111 -3.13 8.20 3.61
N CYS A 112 -4.24 7.58 4.01
CA CYS A 112 -4.61 6.24 3.60
C CYS A 112 -5.10 6.18 2.15
N GLU A 113 -5.65 7.28 1.62
CA GLU A 113 -6.17 7.38 0.25
C GLU A 113 -5.10 7.94 -0.70
N GLU A 114 -4.36 8.94 -0.25
CA GLU A 114 -3.30 9.62 -0.99
C GLU A 114 -2.20 10.16 -0.05
N MET A 115 -0.95 9.92 -0.44
CA MET A 115 0.22 10.33 0.32
C MET A 115 0.98 11.41 -0.45
N PHE A 116 1.33 12.48 0.27
CA PHE A 116 2.17 13.56 -0.24
C PHE A 116 3.44 13.67 0.60
N CYS A 117 4.55 13.89 -0.08
CA CYS A 117 5.88 13.97 0.49
C CYS A 117 6.59 15.21 -0.02
N LYS A 118 7.58 15.70 0.72
CA LYS A 118 8.48 16.77 0.26
C LYS A 118 9.88 16.56 0.80
N ASN A 119 10.86 17.07 0.08
CA ASN A 119 12.21 17.28 0.61
C ASN A 119 12.31 18.65 1.30
N LEU A 120 13.36 18.88 2.07
CA LEU A 120 13.60 20.15 2.77
C LEU A 120 13.78 21.33 1.79
N ASP A 121 14.37 21.07 0.63
CA ASP A 121 14.65 22.09 -0.39
C ASP A 121 13.47 22.33 -1.34
N GLU A 122 12.37 21.58 -1.18
CA GLU A 122 11.19 21.67 -2.03
C GLU A 122 10.07 22.47 -1.36
N GLY A 123 9.60 23.53 -2.03
CA GLY A 123 8.51 24.37 -1.53
C GLY A 123 7.11 23.75 -1.66
N GLN A 124 6.96 22.67 -2.42
CA GLN A 124 5.67 22.04 -2.72
C GLN A 124 5.70 20.55 -2.47
N CYS A 125 4.60 20.02 -1.95
CA CYS A 125 4.43 18.60 -1.69
C CYS A 125 4.09 17.86 -2.98
N LYS A 126 4.78 16.76 -3.22
CA LYS A 126 4.63 15.89 -4.39
C LYS A 126 3.98 14.59 -3.94
N GLY A 127 3.07 14.08 -4.74
CA GLY A 127 2.33 12.89 -4.39
C GLY A 127 1.00 12.82 -5.12
N GLY A 128 0.05 12.13 -4.49
CA GLY A 128 -1.30 11.93 -5.01
C GLY A 128 -1.75 10.50 -4.83
N LYS A 129 -2.94 10.19 -5.32
CA LYS A 129 -3.61 8.88 -5.11
C LYS A 129 -2.76 7.67 -5.45
N MET A 130 -1.84 7.75 -6.42
CA MET A 130 -0.95 6.64 -6.77
C MET A 130 -0.09 6.17 -5.58
N TYR A 131 0.22 7.06 -4.66
CA TYR A 131 0.93 6.76 -3.43
C TYR A 131 -0.06 6.79 -2.29
N ARG A 132 -0.10 5.73 -1.48
CA ARG A 132 -0.93 5.68 -0.28
C ARG A 132 -0.12 5.12 0.86
N ALA A 133 -0.47 5.51 2.08
CA ALA A 133 0.14 4.90 3.25
C ALA A 133 -0.14 3.40 3.31
N TYR A 134 0.85 2.63 3.74
CA TYR A 134 0.70 1.19 3.92
C TYR A 134 -0.30 0.87 5.03
N ASP A 135 -0.91 -0.32 4.94
CA ASP A 135 -1.79 -0.82 5.99
C ASP A 135 -1.06 -0.84 7.34
N GLY A 136 -1.75 -0.43 8.40
CA GLY A 136 -1.21 -0.25 9.74
C GLY A 136 -0.53 1.10 10.01
N THR A 137 -0.45 2.00 9.01
CA THR A 137 0.07 3.37 9.23
C THR A 137 -0.92 4.14 10.10
N PRO A 138 -0.49 4.81 11.20
CA PRO A 138 -1.37 5.66 11.99
C PRO A 138 -1.90 6.84 11.19
N CYS A 139 -3.23 6.97 11.14
CA CYS A 139 -3.93 8.04 10.41
C CYS A 139 -4.82 8.89 11.32
N GLY A 140 -4.76 8.66 12.63
CA GLY A 140 -5.53 9.39 13.62
C GLY A 140 -5.48 8.72 14.99
N ASN A 141 -6.14 9.35 15.97
CA ASN A 141 -6.21 8.79 17.32
C ASN A 141 -6.96 7.46 17.32
N LYS A 142 -6.30 6.38 17.74
CA LYS A 142 -6.88 5.02 17.71
C LYS A 142 -7.36 4.61 16.32
N ARG A 143 -6.61 4.99 15.28
CA ARG A 143 -6.90 4.66 13.88
C ARG A 143 -5.68 4.21 13.08
N TRP A 144 -5.90 3.29 12.15
CA TRP A 144 -4.92 2.81 11.17
C TRP A 144 -5.45 2.91 9.74
N CYS A 145 -4.55 3.07 8.79
CA CYS A 145 -4.86 2.80 7.39
C CYS A 145 -5.09 1.31 7.19
N MET A 146 -6.23 0.94 6.60
CA MET A 146 -6.55 -0.43 6.20
C MET A 146 -7.30 -0.39 4.88
N GLY A 147 -6.77 -1.06 3.85
CA GLY A 147 -7.42 -1.10 2.53
C GLY A 147 -7.62 0.30 1.92
N GLY A 148 -6.72 1.22 2.23
CA GLY A 148 -6.77 2.61 1.78
C GLY A 148 -7.75 3.51 2.54
N LYS A 149 -8.29 3.08 3.68
CA LYS A 149 -9.19 3.89 4.52
C LYS A 149 -8.65 4.06 5.93
N CYS A 150 -8.92 5.20 6.55
CA CYS A 150 -8.61 5.40 7.97
C CYS A 150 -9.71 4.78 8.85
N VAL A 151 -9.41 3.66 9.52
CA VAL A 151 -10.38 2.90 10.32
C VAL A 151 -9.98 2.87 11.79
N ALA A 152 -10.99 2.82 12.68
CA ALA A 152 -10.76 2.71 14.13
C ALA A 152 -10.26 1.33 14.52
N ASP A 153 -9.24 1.30 15.39
CA ASP A 153 -8.70 0.07 15.99
C ASP A 153 -8.24 0.38 17.42
N SER A 154 -8.65 -0.45 18.38
CA SER A 154 -8.29 -0.27 19.80
C SER A 154 -6.79 -0.40 20.06
N ASN A 155 -6.09 -1.19 19.24
CA ASN A 155 -4.65 -1.43 19.31
C ASN A 155 -3.83 -0.34 18.63
N ALA A 156 -4.47 0.53 17.83
CA ALA A 156 -3.78 1.67 17.22
C ALA A 156 -3.26 2.66 18.29
N PRO A 157 -2.17 3.39 18.00
CA PRO A 157 -1.62 4.35 18.94
C PRO A 157 -2.57 5.53 19.17
N THR A 158 -2.42 6.18 20.32
CA THR A 158 -3.09 7.45 20.62
C THR A 158 -2.26 8.62 20.09
N GLY A 159 -2.91 9.61 19.48
CA GLY A 159 -2.27 10.82 18.93
C GLY A 159 -2.22 10.90 17.40
N ARG A 160 -1.88 12.08 16.87
CA ARG A 160 -1.66 12.30 15.42
C ARG A 160 -0.41 11.54 14.96
N GLY A 161 -0.40 11.04 13.73
CA GLY A 161 0.60 10.10 13.20
C GLY A 161 2.07 10.57 13.28
N GLN A 162 2.30 11.87 13.46
CA GLN A 162 3.62 12.48 13.66
C GLN A 162 4.09 12.55 15.13
N PHE A 163 3.19 12.51 16.12
CA PHE A 163 3.53 12.79 17.52
C PHE A 163 4.19 11.63 18.27
N VAL A 164 4.20 10.42 17.69
CA VAL A 164 4.81 9.25 18.34
C VAL A 164 6.35 9.35 18.39
N LYS A 165 6.98 10.08 17.45
CA LYS A 165 8.43 10.35 17.51
C LYS A 165 8.79 11.36 18.60
N PHE A 166 8.02 12.44 18.75
CA PHE A 166 8.34 13.49 19.71
C PHE A 166 8.24 12.99 21.16
N LEU A 167 7.22 12.19 21.50
CA LEU A 167 7.09 11.65 22.85
C LEU A 167 8.12 10.56 23.19
N LYS A 168 8.57 9.73 22.23
CA LYS A 168 9.62 8.74 22.49
C LYS A 168 10.98 9.39 22.71
N ILE A 169 11.32 10.43 21.94
CA ILE A 169 12.56 11.20 22.11
C ILE A 169 12.51 12.00 23.41
N LEU A 170 11.38 12.64 23.73
CA LEU A 170 11.23 13.39 24.98
C LEU A 170 11.28 12.50 26.22
N LYS A 171 10.75 11.26 26.17
CA LYS A 171 10.91 10.27 27.26
C LYS A 171 12.36 9.83 27.45
N MET A 172 13.15 9.76 26.38
CA MET A 172 14.57 9.43 26.46
C MET A 172 15.40 10.57 27.05
N VAL A 173 15.06 11.83 26.74
CA VAL A 173 15.79 13.01 27.24
C VAL A 173 15.44 13.36 28.70
N ILE A 174 14.22 13.04 29.17
CA ILE A 174 13.80 13.33 30.55
C ILE A 174 14.29 12.28 31.56
N LEU A 175 14.65 11.07 31.13
CA LEU A 175 15.13 10.00 32.03
C LEU A 175 16.66 10.01 32.25
N GLU A 176 17.39 10.94 31.63
CA GLU A 176 18.83 11.17 31.87
C GLU A 176 19.13 12.54 32.51
N LEU A 177 18.13 13.18 33.14
CA LEU A 177 18.29 14.35 34.01
C LEU A 177 17.73 14.11 35.41
#